data_AF-A0A1S2QZ16-F1
#
_entry.id   AF-A0A1S2QZ16-F1
#
_cell.length_a   1.000
_cell.length_b   1.000
_cell.length_c   1.000
_cell.angle_alpha   90.00
_cell.angle_beta   90.00
_cell.angle_gamma   90.00
#
_symmetry.space_group_name_H-M   'P 1'
#
loop_
_entity.id
_entity.type
_entity.pdbx_description
1 polymer ?
#
loop_
_entity_poly.entity_id
_entity_poly.type
_entity_poly.pdbx_seq_one_letter_code
_entity_poly.pdbx_strand_id
1 'polypeptide(L)' 'MYRKNCYKCHRPSFSSAGDGQWLCPVCGADLTDQKLFQAVSIENSQQKYESVKKSYSPGKK' A
#
# COMPACT_ATOMS: atom_id res chain seq x y z
N MET A 1 -9.87 -2.94 -0.35
CA MET A 1 -9.38 -1.57 -0.04
C MET A 1 -7.96 -1.43 -0.54
N TYR A 2 -7.61 -0.25 -1.06
CA TYR A 2 -6.26 0.06 -1.53
C TYR A 2 -5.64 1.15 -0.66
N ARG A 3 -4.30 1.20 -0.62
CA ARG A 3 -3.57 2.32 -0.06
C ARG A 3 -2.50 2.83 -1.02
N LYS A 4 -2.26 4.13 -0.98
CA LYS A 4 -1.06 4.80 -1.52
C LYS A 4 -0.37 5.55 -0.40
N ASN A 5 0.92 5.81 -0.53
CA ASN A 5 1.63 6.63 0.46
C ASN A 5 1.83 8.04 -0.11
N CYS A 6 1.39 9.05 0.63
CA CYS A 6 1.61 10.43 0.20
C CYS A 6 3.08 10.82 0.39
N TYR A 7 3.74 11.27 -0.67
CA TYR A 7 5.13 11.73 -0.62
C TYR A 7 5.29 13.08 0.10
N LYS A 8 4.22 13.89 0.22
CA LYS A 8 4.24 15.16 0.97
C LYS A 8 3.95 14.95 2.45
N CYS A 9 2.89 14.21 2.77
CA CYS A 9 2.47 13.99 4.16
C CYS A 9 3.20 12.84 4.83
N HIS A 10 3.90 11.99 4.07
CA HIS A 10 4.48 10.73 4.53
C HIS A 10 3.47 9.83 5.27
N ARG A 11 2.19 9.91 4.88
CA ARG A 11 1.06 9.20 5.50
C ARG A 11 0.39 8.27 4.50
N PRO A 12 -0.14 7.12 4.98
CA PRO A 12 -0.96 6.26 4.15
C PRO A 12 -2.29 6.94 3.84
N SER A 13 -2.65 6.96 2.57
CA SER A 13 -3.96 7.36 2.06
C SER A 13 -4.70 6.10 1.61
N PHE A 14 -5.96 5.95 2.00
CA PHE A 14 -6.76 4.77 1.67
C PHE A 14 -7.89 5.16 0.72
N SER A 15 -8.16 4.31 -0.26
CA SER A 15 -9.27 4.48 -1.20
C SER A 15 -9.91 3.13 -1.50
N SER A 16 -11.21 3.18 -1.81
CA SER A 16 -11.96 2.02 -2.27
C SER A 16 -11.68 1.71 -3.74
N ALA A 17 -11.31 2.71 -4.53
CA ALA A 17 -10.88 2.57 -5.92
C ALA A 17 -9.35 2.55 -6.02
N GLY A 18 -8.81 1.71 -6.91
CA GLY A 18 -7.37 1.64 -7.14
C GLY A 18 -6.90 2.41 -8.38
N ASP A 19 -7.78 2.53 -9.34
CA ASP A 19 -7.60 3.26 -10.59
C ASP A 19 -8.16 4.69 -10.50
N GLY A 20 -7.74 5.52 -11.46
CA GLY A 20 -8.20 6.91 -11.56
C GLY A 20 -7.43 7.90 -10.68
N GLN A 21 -7.91 9.15 -10.71
CA GLN A 21 -7.29 10.25 -9.99
C GLN A 21 -7.33 9.99 -8.48
N TRP A 22 -6.16 10.03 -7.83
CA TRP A 22 -6.06 9.84 -6.39
C TRP A 22 -5.45 11.07 -5.74
N LEU A 23 -6.28 11.89 -5.09
CA LEU A 23 -5.80 13.02 -4.32
C LEU A 23 -5.58 12.63 -2.85
N CYS A 24 -4.50 13.11 -2.26
CA CYS A 24 -4.28 12.96 -0.83
C CYS A 24 -5.36 13.75 -0.06
N PRO A 25 -6.15 13.11 0.83
CA PRO A 25 -7.20 13.82 1.58
C PRO A 25 -6.64 14.81 2.61
N VAL A 26 -5.34 14.77 2.89
CA VAL A 26 -4.67 15.62 3.88
C VAL A 26 -4.09 16.88 3.25
N CYS A 27 -3.45 16.77 2.08
CA CYS A 27 -2.74 17.90 1.45
C CYS A 27 -3.18 18.20 0.01
N GLY A 28 -4.11 17.43 -0.55
CA GLY A 28 -4.56 17.58 -1.93
C GLY A 28 -3.52 17.19 -2.99
N ALA A 29 -2.37 16.63 -2.61
CA ALA A 29 -1.37 16.19 -3.59
C ALA A 29 -1.91 15.05 -4.47
N ASP A 30 -1.63 15.13 -5.76
CA ASP A 30 -1.92 14.02 -6.67
C ASP A 30 -0.98 12.83 -6.39
N LEU A 31 -1.60 11.67 -6.21
CA LEU A 31 -1.00 10.37 -5.96
C LEU A 31 -1.38 9.40 -7.08
N THR A 32 -1.85 9.87 -8.23
CA THR A 32 -2.35 9.02 -9.32
C THR A 32 -1.24 8.10 -9.81
N ASP A 33 -0.05 8.65 -10.05
CA ASP A 33 1.16 7.92 -10.46
C ASP A 33 1.87 7.17 -9.33
N GLN A 34 1.40 7.29 -8.08
CA GLN A 34 2.02 6.58 -6.96
C GLN A 34 1.65 5.10 -6.94
N LYS A 35 2.62 4.28 -6.51
CA LYS A 35 2.46 2.84 -6.40
C LYS A 35 1.26 2.50 -5.50
N LEU A 36 0.36 1.71 -6.05
CA LEU A 36 -0.80 1.20 -5.37
C LEU A 36 -0.47 -0.06 -4.56
N PHE A 37 -0.93 -0.12 -3.33
CA PHE A 37 -0.81 -1.27 -2.46
C PHE A 37 -2.21 -1.78 -2.08
N GLN A 38 -2.37 -3.10 -2.02
CA GLN A 38 -3.58 -3.67 -1.41
C GLN A 38 -3.54 -3.42 0.10
N ALA A 39 -4.56 -2.72 0.62
CA ALA A 39 -4.77 -2.62 2.05
C ALA A 39 -5.41 -3.93 2.51
N VAL A 40 -4.58 -4.86 2.99
CA VAL A 40 -5.04 -6.10 3.61
C VAL A 40 -5.69 -5.76 4.96
N SER A 41 -6.92 -6.20 5.15
CA SER A 41 -7.60 -6.10 6.45
C SER A 41 -7.07 -7.21 7.37
N ILE A 42 -6.87 -6.87 8.65
CA ILE A 42 -6.21 -7.73 9.65
C ILE A 42 -6.96 -9.07 9.86
N GLU A 43 -8.20 -9.17 9.41
CA GLU A 43 -9.05 -10.37 9.52
C GLU A 43 -8.49 -11.60 8.76
N ASN A 44 -7.53 -11.42 7.84
CA ASN A 44 -6.86 -12.51 7.11
C ASN A 44 -5.33 -12.55 7.36
N SER A 45 -4.89 -12.17 8.56
CA SER A 45 -3.44 -12.09 8.91
C SER A 45 -2.71 -13.43 8.91
N GLN A 46 -3.42 -14.58 8.92
CA GLN A 46 -2.77 -15.89 8.96
C GLN A 46 -2.27 -16.38 7.59
N GLN A 47 -2.87 -15.95 6.48
CA GLN A 47 -2.59 -16.57 5.17
C GLN A 47 -1.50 -15.86 4.34
N LYS A 48 -1.20 -14.58 4.62
CA LYS A 48 -0.25 -13.78 3.81
C LYS A 48 1.18 -13.68 4.36
N TYR A 49 1.41 -14.04 5.62
CA TYR A 49 2.77 -14.09 6.19
C TYR A 49 3.62 -15.20 5.56
N GLU A 50 3.01 -16.33 5.19
CA GLU A 50 3.71 -17.48 4.60
C GLU A 50 4.16 -17.23 3.15
N SER A 51 3.46 -16.39 2.39
CA SER A 51 3.79 -16.09 0.99
C SER A 51 4.84 -14.99 0.82
N VAL A 52 4.97 -14.07 1.77
CA VAL A 52 6.04 -13.06 1.78
C VAL A 52 7.40 -13.67 2.18
N LYS A 53 7.43 -14.69 3.04
CA LYS A 53 8.68 -15.41 3.36
C LYS A 53 9.30 -16.14 2.17
N LYS A 54 8.52 -16.52 1.15
CA LYS A 54 9.02 -17.28 0.00
C LYS A 54 9.80 -16.41 -1.01
N SER A 55 9.76 -15.09 -0.88
CA SER A 55 10.43 -14.15 -1.80
C SER A 55 11.53 -13.30 -1.16
N TYR A 56 11.71 -13.33 0.17
CA TYR A 56 12.87 -12.73 0.83
C TYR A 56 13.84 -13.84 1.27
N SER A 57 14.83 -14.13 0.43
CA SER A 57 16.03 -14.85 0.84
C SER A 57 17.03 -13.81 1.34
N PRO A 58 17.18 -13.56 2.66
CA PRO A 58 18.35 -12.84 3.12
C PRO A 58 19.56 -13.67 2.71
N GLY A 59 20.39 -13.10 1.84
CA GLY A 59 21.62 -13.73 1.35
C GLY A 59 22.40 -14.33 2.51
N LYS A 60 22.63 -15.65 2.44
CA LYS A 60 23.57 -16.34 3.31
C LYS A 60 24.96 -15.78 3.02
N LYS A 61 25.66 -15.36 4.07
CA LYS A 61 27.11 -15.15 4.04
C LYS A 61 27.83 -16.48 3.83
#